data_AF-A0A151E6I3-F1
#
_entry.id   AF-A0A151E6I3-F1
#
_cell.length_a   1.000
_cell.length_b   1.000
_cell.length_c   1.000
_cell.angle_alpha   90.00
_cell.angle_beta   90.00
_cell.angle_gamma   90.00
#
_symmetry.space_group_name_H-M   'P 1'
#
loop_
_entity.id
_entity.type
_entity.pdbx_description
1 polymer ?
#
loop_
_entity_poly.entity_id
_entity_poly.type
_entity_poly.pdbx_seq_one_letter_code
_entity_poly.pdbx_strand_id
1 'polypeptide(L)'
;MNIQRNIITNSTSDRGVSLTSSTASIEYNIITDCEVGIDLSGQRTTLVAYNDIRRVNVGIYIYHSSSKISILNNNIQNNLYGIFLHFVRRILIKQNNFVNNTYHADFVTMWFTRWTRNYWDNWDGIGLYVVQGIQTWYEIPWYVFDWLPAQEPYDI
;
A
#
# COMPACT_ATOMS: atom_id res chain seq x y z
N MET A 1 3.37 -18.67 1.67
CA MET A 1 4.10 -18.51 0.40
C MET A 1 5.19 -17.45 0.58
N ASN A 2 6.35 -17.59 -0.05
CA ASN A 2 7.39 -16.55 0.00
C ASN A 2 7.75 -16.14 -1.44
N ILE A 3 7.62 -14.85 -1.75
CA ILE A 3 7.93 -14.25 -3.05
C ILE A 3 8.98 -13.19 -2.80
N GLN A 4 10.23 -13.47 -3.16
CA GLN A 4 11.33 -12.57 -2.84
C GLN A 4 12.36 -12.46 -3.95
N ARG A 5 12.95 -11.26 -4.10
CA ARG A 5 14.05 -10.97 -5.04
C ARG A 5 13.70 -11.23 -6.50
N ASN A 6 12.47 -10.91 -6.91
CA ASN A 6 12.02 -11.04 -8.29
C ASN A 6 11.92 -9.69 -8.98
N ILE A 7 12.09 -9.70 -10.30
CA ILE A 7 11.68 -8.61 -11.19
C ILE A 7 10.39 -9.06 -11.87
N ILE A 8 9.29 -8.36 -11.57
CA ILE A 8 7.95 -8.68 -12.06
C ILE A 8 7.50 -7.53 -12.96
N THR A 9 7.46 -7.79 -14.26
CA THR A 9 7.17 -6.80 -15.30
C THR A 9 6.14 -7.33 -16.29
N ASN A 10 5.32 -6.45 -16.87
CA ASN A 10 4.47 -6.78 -18.02
C ASN A 10 3.61 -8.04 -17.78
N SER A 11 3.01 -8.11 -16.59
CA SER A 11 2.12 -9.21 -16.25
C SER A 11 0.88 -9.11 -17.15
N THR A 12 0.77 -10.03 -18.11
CA THR A 12 -0.40 -10.15 -18.99
C THR A 12 -1.68 -10.56 -18.25
N SER A 13 -1.62 -10.77 -16.93
CA SER A 13 -2.76 -11.16 -16.08
C SER A 13 -3.35 -9.99 -15.29
N ASP A 14 -3.12 -8.74 -15.71
CA ASP A 14 -3.48 -7.47 -15.04
C ASP A 14 -2.77 -7.24 -13.68
N ARG A 15 -2.49 -8.29 -12.91
CA ARG A 15 -1.86 -8.23 -11.58
C ARG A 15 -0.43 -8.78 -11.59
N GLY A 16 0.52 -8.07 -10.98
CA GLY A 16 1.92 -8.50 -10.83
C GLY A 16 2.07 -9.64 -9.83
N VAL A 17 1.56 -9.47 -8.61
CA VAL A 17 1.47 -10.52 -7.59
C VAL A 17 0.02 -10.68 -7.16
N SER A 18 -0.50 -11.91 -7.25
CA SER A 18 -1.80 -12.29 -6.69
C SER A 18 -1.65 -13.57 -5.87
N LEU A 19 -2.18 -13.55 -4.65
CA LEU A 19 -2.01 -14.63 -3.69
C LEU A 19 -3.29 -15.44 -3.52
N THR A 20 -3.17 -16.77 -3.60
CA THR A 20 -4.25 -17.71 -3.28
C THR A 20 -4.13 -18.29 -1.86
N SER A 21 -2.93 -18.26 -1.28
CA SER A 21 -2.68 -18.71 0.09
C SER A 21 -3.05 -17.62 1.10
N SER A 22 -3.48 -17.98 2.32
CA SER A 22 -3.85 -16.99 3.35
C SER A 22 -2.67 -16.37 4.12
N THR A 23 -1.45 -16.86 3.88
CA THR A 23 -0.23 -16.40 4.55
C THR A 23 0.91 -16.25 3.54
N ALA A 24 1.50 -15.06 3.45
CA ALA A 24 2.61 -14.82 2.54
C ALA A 24 3.64 -13.80 3.04
N SER A 25 4.85 -13.88 2.49
CA SER A 25 5.84 -12.81 2.52
C SER A 25 6.15 -12.39 1.09
N ILE A 26 6.10 -11.09 0.82
CA ILE A 26 6.45 -10.49 -0.46
C ILE A 26 7.54 -9.46 -0.19
N GLU A 27 8.79 -9.80 -0.48
CA GLU A 27 9.94 -8.99 -0.05
C GLU A 27 11.00 -8.77 -1.12
N TYR A 28 11.61 -7.58 -1.16
CA TYR A 28 12.73 -7.29 -2.08
C TYR A 28 12.40 -7.51 -3.57
N ASN A 29 11.16 -7.27 -4.00
CA ASN A 29 10.79 -7.40 -5.41
C ASN A 29 10.77 -6.02 -6.10
N ILE A 30 11.07 -6.01 -7.39
CA ILE A 30 10.83 -4.87 -8.28
C ILE A 30 9.59 -5.20 -9.09
N ILE A 31 8.53 -4.39 -8.97
CA ILE A 31 7.25 -4.61 -9.61
C ILE A 31 6.90 -3.40 -10.47
N THR A 32 6.73 -3.60 -11.77
CA THR A 32 6.49 -2.49 -12.71
C THR A 32 5.66 -2.91 -13.92
N ASP A 33 5.08 -1.95 -14.65
CA ASP A 33 4.35 -2.17 -15.90
C ASP A 33 3.25 -3.24 -15.76
N CYS A 34 2.44 -3.13 -14.70
CA CYS A 34 1.28 -3.97 -14.39
C CYS A 34 0.07 -3.06 -14.10
N GLU A 35 -1.17 -3.56 -14.21
CA GLU A 35 -2.34 -2.80 -13.76
C GLU A 35 -2.33 -2.72 -12.22
N VAL A 36 -2.29 -3.85 -11.53
CA VAL A 36 -2.13 -3.91 -10.07
C VAL A 36 -0.76 -4.51 -9.75
N GLY A 37 0.06 -3.84 -8.95
CA GLY A 37 1.36 -4.34 -8.53
C GLY A 37 1.24 -5.56 -7.62
N ILE A 38 0.63 -5.37 -6.44
CA ILE A 38 0.37 -6.44 -5.46
C ILE A 38 -1.11 -6.44 -5.08
N ASP A 39 -1.79 -7.56 -5.30
CA ASP A 39 -3.16 -7.79 -4.85
C ASP A 39 -3.18 -8.71 -3.62
N LEU A 40 -3.64 -8.16 -2.50
CA LEU A 40 -3.80 -8.85 -1.21
C LEU A 40 -5.27 -9.13 -0.86
N SER A 41 -6.15 -9.28 -1.85
CA SER A 41 -7.55 -9.56 -1.63
C SER A 41 -7.77 -10.87 -0.85
N GLY A 42 -8.60 -10.81 0.21
CA GLY A 42 -8.90 -11.96 1.07
C GLY A 42 -7.74 -12.51 1.91
N GLN A 43 -6.63 -11.78 2.00
CA GLN A 43 -5.44 -12.23 2.75
C GLN A 43 -5.64 -12.15 4.27
N ARG A 44 -4.96 -13.04 4.99
CA ARG A 44 -5.01 -13.09 6.47
C ARG A 44 -3.73 -12.57 7.10
N THR A 45 -2.59 -13.20 6.83
CA THR A 45 -1.33 -12.83 7.48
C THR A 45 -0.28 -12.62 6.42
N THR A 46 -0.01 -11.36 6.07
CA THR A 46 0.91 -11.06 4.97
C THR A 46 1.87 -9.96 5.34
N LEU A 47 3.16 -10.17 5.06
CA LEU A 47 4.19 -9.15 5.09
C LEU A 47 4.50 -8.71 3.65
N VAL A 48 4.43 -7.41 3.41
CA VAL A 48 4.92 -6.77 2.18
C VAL A 48 6.00 -5.79 2.60
N ALA A 49 7.26 -6.10 2.28
CA ALA A 49 8.36 -5.24 2.71
C ALA A 49 9.51 -5.11 1.71
N TYR A 50 10.19 -3.96 1.70
CA TYR A 50 11.38 -3.75 0.88
C TYR A 50 11.15 -3.91 -0.62
N ASN A 51 9.92 -3.71 -1.12
CA ASN A 51 9.63 -3.77 -2.54
C ASN A 51 9.72 -2.39 -3.19
N ASP A 52 10.16 -2.34 -4.45
CA ASP A 52 10.09 -1.16 -5.33
C ASP A 52 8.92 -1.37 -6.31
N ILE A 53 7.82 -0.65 -6.09
CA ILE A 53 6.57 -0.78 -6.85
C ILE A 53 6.35 0.53 -7.62
N ARG A 54 6.50 0.47 -8.95
CA ARG A 54 6.49 1.69 -9.77
C ARG A 54 5.90 1.55 -11.15
N ARG A 55 5.33 2.64 -11.67
CA ARG A 55 4.72 2.70 -13.00
C ARG A 55 3.64 1.62 -13.17
N VAL A 56 2.81 1.46 -12.15
CA VAL A 56 1.61 0.62 -12.19
C VAL A 56 0.36 1.49 -11.98
N ASN A 57 -0.83 0.97 -12.31
CA ASN A 57 -2.07 1.69 -12.04
C ASN A 57 -2.33 1.74 -10.51
N VAL A 58 -2.36 0.58 -9.84
CA VAL A 58 -2.49 0.49 -8.38
C VAL A 58 -1.28 -0.26 -7.80
N GLY A 59 -0.49 0.40 -6.95
CA GLY A 59 0.70 -0.18 -6.33
C GLY A 59 0.37 -1.40 -5.48
N ILE A 60 -0.38 -1.20 -4.40
CA ILE A 60 -0.89 -2.27 -3.54
C ILE A 60 -2.41 -2.13 -3.40
N TYR A 61 -3.13 -3.17 -3.78
CA TYR A 61 -4.58 -3.26 -3.65
C TYR A 61 -4.95 -4.26 -2.55
N ILE A 62 -5.88 -3.88 -1.67
CA ILE A 62 -6.40 -4.78 -0.64
C ILE A 62 -7.91 -4.72 -0.60
N TYR A 63 -8.56 -5.85 -0.83
CA TYR A 63 -10.00 -6.01 -0.72
C TYR A 63 -10.39 -7.08 0.31
N HIS A 64 -11.41 -6.80 1.12
CA HIS A 64 -12.00 -7.73 2.09
C HIS A 64 -10.98 -8.48 2.98
N SER A 65 -9.96 -7.75 3.46
CA SER A 65 -8.92 -8.32 4.32
C SER A 65 -9.05 -7.80 5.74
N SER A 66 -9.10 -8.70 6.71
CA SER A 66 -9.57 -8.37 8.06
C SER A 66 -8.61 -8.77 9.19
N SER A 67 -7.33 -8.87 8.86
CA SER A 67 -6.31 -9.62 9.61
C SER A 67 -4.93 -8.92 9.58
N LYS A 68 -3.89 -9.57 10.13
CA LYS A 68 -2.56 -8.97 10.37
C LYS A 68 -1.75 -8.82 9.08
N ILE A 69 -2.02 -7.76 8.33
CA ILE A 69 -1.23 -7.36 7.17
C ILE A 69 -0.29 -6.22 7.58
N SER A 70 1.00 -6.37 7.24
CA SER A 70 2.03 -5.37 7.47
C SER A 70 2.64 -4.95 6.14
N ILE A 71 2.55 -3.66 5.82
CA ILE A 71 3.20 -3.02 4.67
C ILE A 71 4.29 -2.11 5.19
N LEU A 72 5.53 -2.57 5.10
CA LEU A 72 6.67 -1.98 5.80
C LEU A 72 7.79 -1.65 4.82
N ASN A 73 8.39 -0.47 4.90
CA ASN A 73 9.65 -0.22 4.16
C ASN A 73 9.56 -0.51 2.66
N ASN A 74 8.49 -0.12 1.98
CA ASN A 74 8.41 -0.23 0.52
C ASN A 74 8.63 1.14 -0.13
N ASN A 75 9.19 1.13 -1.34
CA ASN A 75 9.21 2.30 -2.21
C ASN A 75 8.04 2.19 -3.20
N ILE A 76 7.04 3.06 -3.05
CA ILE A 76 5.81 3.04 -3.84
C ILE A 76 5.76 4.35 -4.61
N GLN A 77 6.08 4.30 -5.92
CA GLN A 77 6.36 5.52 -6.66
C GLN A 77 5.85 5.54 -8.10
N ASN A 78 5.50 6.72 -8.61
CA ASN A 78 5.07 6.89 -10.01
C ASN A 78 3.87 6.01 -10.40
N ASN A 79 2.90 5.82 -9.50
CA ASN A 79 1.67 5.06 -9.75
C ASN A 79 0.45 5.99 -9.81
N LEU A 80 -0.67 5.54 -10.39
CA LEU A 80 -1.92 6.29 -10.25
C LEU A 80 -2.36 6.27 -8.78
N TYR A 81 -2.48 5.08 -8.19
CA TYR A 81 -2.70 4.88 -6.76
C TYR A 81 -1.48 4.18 -6.14
N GLY A 82 -0.95 4.72 -5.05
CA GLY A 82 0.10 4.06 -4.28
C GLY A 82 -0.45 2.85 -3.52
N ILE A 83 -1.38 3.09 -2.60
CA ILE A 83 -2.15 2.05 -1.91
C ILE A 83 -3.64 2.35 -2.03
N PHE A 84 -4.44 1.33 -2.35
CA PHE A 84 -5.90 1.40 -2.31
C PHE A 84 -6.49 0.32 -1.40
N LEU A 85 -7.23 0.74 -0.37
CA LEU A 85 -7.77 -0.13 0.67
C LEU A 85 -9.30 -0.19 0.62
N HIS A 86 -9.90 -1.37 0.53
CA HIS A 86 -11.34 -1.52 0.43
C HIS A 86 -11.89 -2.62 1.36
N PHE A 87 -12.77 -2.23 2.29
CA PHE A 87 -13.35 -3.09 3.34
C PHE A 87 -12.28 -3.83 4.14
N VAL A 88 -11.34 -3.06 4.70
CA VAL A 88 -10.21 -3.64 5.42
C VAL A 88 -10.20 -3.29 6.91
N ARG A 89 -9.51 -4.13 7.70
CA ARG A 89 -9.20 -3.79 9.09
C ARG A 89 -7.87 -4.34 9.56
N ARG A 90 -7.27 -3.67 10.57
CA ARG A 90 -6.06 -4.12 11.29
C ARG A 90 -4.80 -4.22 10.43
N ILE A 91 -4.61 -3.25 9.54
CA ILE A 91 -3.41 -3.15 8.70
C ILE A 91 -2.40 -2.20 9.36
N LEU A 92 -1.12 -2.56 9.33
CA LEU A 92 -0.02 -1.67 9.69
C LEU A 92 0.69 -1.19 8.42
N ILE A 93 0.71 0.12 8.19
CA ILE A 93 1.40 0.74 7.06
C ILE A 93 2.44 1.71 7.62
N LYS A 94 3.71 1.34 7.49
CA LYS A 94 4.78 2.00 8.24
C LYS A 94 6.09 2.08 7.45
N GLN A 95 6.77 3.23 7.53
CA GLN A 95 8.11 3.41 6.93
C GLN A 95 8.16 3.18 5.42
N ASN A 96 7.06 3.38 4.71
CA ASN A 96 7.06 3.34 3.25
C ASN A 96 7.36 4.74 2.68
N ASN A 97 7.95 4.77 1.50
CA ASN A 97 8.09 5.98 0.69
C ASN A 97 6.94 6.04 -0.32
N PHE A 98 6.16 7.11 -0.26
CA PHE A 98 5.16 7.43 -1.27
C PHE A 98 5.66 8.63 -2.08
N VAL A 99 6.05 8.39 -3.34
CA VAL A 99 6.70 9.42 -4.17
C VAL A 99 6.05 9.51 -5.54
N ASN A 100 5.60 10.69 -5.94
CA ASN A 100 5.06 10.98 -7.27
C ASN A 100 3.93 10.03 -7.68
N ASN A 101 3.08 9.62 -6.73
CA ASN A 101 1.84 8.92 -7.04
C ASN A 101 0.75 9.96 -7.25
N THR A 102 -0.20 9.73 -8.15
CA THR A 102 -1.32 10.67 -8.30
C THR A 102 -2.17 10.70 -7.02
N TYR A 103 -2.38 9.54 -6.42
CA TYR A 103 -2.99 9.36 -5.11
C TYR A 103 -2.07 8.46 -4.27
N HIS A 104 -1.41 9.00 -3.24
CA HIS A 104 -0.50 8.18 -2.41
C HIS A 104 -1.22 7.05 -1.69
N ALA A 105 -2.37 7.35 -1.10
CA ALA A 105 -3.21 6.39 -0.41
C ALA A 105 -4.67 6.84 -0.48
N ASP A 106 -5.57 5.88 -0.71
CA ASP A 106 -7.02 6.09 -0.68
C ASP A 106 -7.70 4.85 -0.07
N PHE A 107 -8.90 5.02 0.49
CA PHE A 107 -9.63 3.93 1.09
C PHE A 107 -11.15 4.06 0.99
N VAL A 108 -11.82 2.90 0.97
CA VAL A 108 -13.26 2.75 1.12
C VAL A 108 -13.54 1.79 2.28
N THR A 109 -14.12 2.31 3.36
CA THR A 109 -14.44 1.60 4.61
C THR A 109 -13.23 0.90 5.23
N MET A 110 -12.60 1.56 6.20
CA MET A 110 -11.39 1.07 6.84
C MET A 110 -11.48 1.17 8.37
N TRP A 111 -11.01 0.15 9.09
CA TRP A 111 -11.05 0.13 10.56
C TRP A 111 -9.75 -0.32 11.20
N PHE A 112 -9.30 0.36 12.27
CA PHE A 112 -8.11 -0.03 13.04
C PHE A 112 -6.83 -0.19 12.19
N THR A 113 -6.72 0.54 11.08
CA THR A 113 -5.49 0.63 10.29
C THR A 113 -4.61 1.73 10.88
N ARG A 114 -3.32 1.45 10.97
CA ARG A 114 -2.33 2.39 11.51
C ARG A 114 -1.36 2.80 10.42
N TRP A 115 -1.33 4.10 10.15
CA TRP A 115 -0.30 4.76 9.37
C TRP A 115 0.71 5.37 10.34
N THR A 116 2.00 5.14 10.14
CA THR A 116 3.02 5.75 10.99
C THR A 116 4.37 5.82 10.29
N ARG A 117 5.01 6.98 10.33
CA ARG A 117 6.37 7.15 9.79
C ARG A 117 6.48 6.79 8.33
N ASN A 118 5.45 7.02 7.52
CA ASN A 118 5.61 6.97 6.08
C ASN A 118 6.12 8.33 5.57
N TYR A 119 6.92 8.31 4.53
CA TYR A 119 7.30 9.51 3.78
C TYR A 119 6.28 9.78 2.70
N TRP A 120 5.86 11.04 2.55
CA TRP A 120 4.90 11.50 1.55
C TRP A 120 5.51 12.72 0.88
N ASP A 121 5.80 12.65 -0.42
CA ASP A 121 6.52 13.74 -1.11
C ASP A 121 5.66 14.99 -1.35
N ASN A 122 4.35 14.88 -1.15
CA ASN A 122 3.41 16.01 -1.16
C ASN A 122 3.12 16.59 0.23
N TRP A 123 3.74 16.06 1.30
CA TRP A 123 3.61 16.60 2.64
C TRP A 123 4.54 17.81 2.84
N ASP A 124 4.03 18.85 3.49
CA ASP A 124 4.74 20.13 3.69
C ASP A 124 5.80 20.09 4.82
N GLY A 125 5.97 18.93 5.47
CA GLY A 125 6.92 18.74 6.56
C GLY A 125 6.39 19.14 7.94
N ILE A 126 5.15 19.62 8.05
CA ILE A 126 4.59 20.15 9.30
C ILE A 126 3.38 19.31 9.76
N GLY A 127 3.39 18.91 11.03
CA GLY A 127 2.25 18.26 11.67
C GLY A 127 2.03 16.81 11.25
N LEU A 128 0.76 16.45 11.03
CA LEU A 128 0.34 15.11 10.64
C LEU A 128 0.04 15.07 9.13
N TYR A 129 0.12 13.88 8.54
CA TYR A 129 -0.35 13.67 7.17
C TYR A 129 -1.77 13.09 7.19
N VAL A 130 -2.65 13.68 6.39
CA VAL A 130 -4.05 13.24 6.27
C VAL A 130 -4.18 12.25 5.12
N VAL A 131 -4.65 11.04 5.43
CA VAL A 131 -5.11 10.09 4.42
C VAL A 131 -6.63 10.21 4.35
N GLN A 132 -7.13 10.66 3.21
CA GLN A 132 -8.56 10.78 2.94
C GLN A 132 -9.10 9.48 2.33
N GLY A 133 -10.37 9.23 2.59
CA GLY A 133 -11.13 8.15 1.96
C GLY A 133 -12.62 8.32 2.24
N ILE A 134 -13.35 7.22 2.09
CA ILE A 134 -14.80 7.16 2.22
C ILE A 134 -15.18 6.09 3.24
N GLN A 135 -16.18 6.36 4.08
CA GLN A 135 -16.74 5.42 5.04
C GLN A 135 -18.21 5.14 4.73
N THR A 136 -18.57 3.85 4.58
CA THR A 136 -19.95 3.32 4.37
C THR A 136 -20.58 3.54 2.98
N TRP A 137 -21.75 2.92 2.78
CA TRP A 137 -22.60 2.99 1.58
C TRP A 137 -23.13 4.40 1.25
N TYR A 138 -23.00 5.36 2.16
CA TYR A 138 -23.48 6.74 1.99
C TYR A 138 -22.37 7.71 1.58
N GLU A 139 -21.22 7.19 1.11
CA GLU A 139 -20.10 7.97 0.61
C GLU A 139 -19.60 9.06 1.57
N ILE A 140 -19.63 8.79 2.88
CA ILE A 140 -19.26 9.78 3.90
C ILE A 140 -17.75 9.99 3.83
N PRO A 141 -17.26 11.22 3.56
CA PRO A 141 -15.82 11.50 3.61
C PRO A 141 -15.26 11.17 4.99
N TRP A 142 -14.12 10.49 5.01
CA TRP A 142 -13.47 10.06 6.23
C TRP A 142 -11.98 10.32 6.16
N TYR A 143 -11.39 10.59 7.32
CA TYR A 143 -10.00 10.97 7.43
C TYR A 143 -9.32 10.12 8.49
N VAL A 144 -8.13 9.64 8.14
CA VAL A 144 -7.21 9.01 9.10
C VAL A 144 -5.85 9.68 8.96
N PHE A 145 -4.99 9.47 9.95
CA PHE A 145 -3.77 10.24 10.06
C PHE A 145 -2.54 9.33 10.17
N ASP A 146 -1.50 9.69 9.43
CA ASP A 146 -0.13 9.36 9.83
C ASP A 146 0.33 10.46 10.79
N TRP A 147 0.38 10.12 12.07
CA TRP A 147 0.70 11.06 13.15
C TRP A 147 2.18 11.45 13.21
N LEU A 148 3.05 10.68 12.56
CA LEU A 148 4.50 10.89 12.63
C LEU A 148 5.10 10.71 11.24
N PRO A 149 4.72 11.51 10.22
CA PRO A 149 5.28 11.36 8.88
C PRO A 149 6.81 11.53 8.90
N ALA A 150 7.48 10.84 7.98
CA ALA A 150 8.93 10.96 7.83
C ALA A 150 9.28 12.27 7.12
N GLN A 151 10.36 12.93 7.57
CA GLN A 151 10.84 14.20 6.99
C GLN A 151 11.58 13.99 5.66
N GLU A 152 12.22 12.83 5.51
CA GLU A 152 13.01 12.46 4.34
C GLU A 152 12.61 11.04 3.90
N PRO A 153 12.75 10.72 2.60
CA PRO A 153 12.54 9.37 2.12
C PRO A 153 13.58 8.42 2.75
N TYR A 154 13.13 7.20 3.04
CA TYR A 154 14.02 6.14 3.50
C TYR A 154 14.91 5.61 2.36
N ASP A 155 16.16 5.28 2.67
CA ASP A 155 17.04 4.50 1.78
C ASP A 155 16.67 3.01 1.93
N ILE A 156 15.94 2.47 0.94
CA ILE A 156 15.30 1.14 0.96
C ILE A 156 15.85 0.29 -0.19
#